data_AF-A0A660Y5E5-F1
#
_entry.id   AF-A0A660Y5E5-F1
#
_cell.length_a   1.000
_cell.length_b   1.000
_cell.length_c   1.000
_cell.angle_alpha   90.00
_cell.angle_beta   90.00
_cell.angle_gamma   90.00
#
_symmetry.space_group_name_H-M   'P 1'
#
loop_
_entity.id
_entity.type
_entity.pdbx_description
1 polymer ?
#
loop_
_entity_poly.entity_id
_entity_poly.type
_entity_poly.pdbx_seq_one_letter_code
_entity_poly.pdbx_strand_id
1 'polypeptide(L)' 'MSAEDGRRKFKEIYNFIGNHLYFNRPDIEVKGERYNSALLFGLLTCLVQGKELIVGEPGLGKTTSAEYVSSL' A
#
# COMPACT_ATOMS: atom_id res chain seq x y z
N MET A 1 -1.33 9.00 -20.15
CA MET A 1 -2.18 8.36 -19.11
C MET A 1 -2.91 9.48 -18.39
N SER A 2 -4.24 9.46 -18.33
CA SER A 2 -4.97 10.51 -17.60
C SER A 2 -4.76 10.34 -16.08
N ALA A 3 -4.98 11.40 -15.30
CA ALA A 3 -4.91 11.32 -13.84
C ALA A 3 -5.98 10.39 -13.24
N GLU A 4 -7.07 10.13 -13.97
CA GLU A 4 -8.07 9.12 -13.61
C GLU A 4 -7.56 7.70 -13.84
N ASP A 5 -6.91 7.44 -14.97
CA ASP A 5 -6.33 6.13 -15.27
C ASP A 5 -5.28 5.73 -14.22
N GLY A 6 -4.43 6.67 -13.81
CA GLY A 6 -3.44 6.43 -12.76
C GLY A 6 -4.07 6.08 -11.41
N ARG A 7 -5.14 6.79 -11.02
CA ARG A 7 -5.89 6.50 -9.78
C ARG A 7 -6.58 5.14 -9.82
N ARG A 8 -7.18 4.78 -10.96
CA ARG A 8 -7.80 3.46 -11.13
C ARG A 8 -6.76 2.35 -11.01
N LYS A 9 -5.64 2.47 -11.73
CA LYS A 9 -4.56 1.47 -11.70
C LYS A 9 -3.93 1.33 -10.31
N PHE A 10 -3.75 2.45 -9.60
CA PHE A 10 -3.31 2.42 -8.21
C PHE A 10 -4.28 1.64 -7.31
N LYS A 11 -5.59 1.90 -7.43
CA LYS A 11 -6.62 1.17 -6.66
C LYS A 11 -6.64 -0.33 -7.00
N GLU A 12 -6.48 -0.69 -8.27
CA GLU A 12 -6.39 -2.08 -8.72
C GLU A 12 -5.19 -2.81 -8.09
N ILE A 13 -4.02 -2.18 -8.10
CA ILE A 13 -2.80 -2.71 -7.49
C ILE A 13 -2.95 -2.85 -5.97
N TYR A 14 -3.43 -1.80 -5.31
CA TYR A 14 -3.67 -1.81 -3.86
C TYR A 14 -4.62 -2.96 -3.47
N ASN A 15 -5.75 -3.09 -4.18
CA ASN A 15 -6.73 -4.14 -3.92
C ASN A 15 -6.16 -5.53 -4.22
N PHE A 16 -5.33 -5.67 -5.26
CA PHE A 16 -4.68 -6.94 -5.57
C PHE A 16 -3.77 -7.38 -4.41
N ILE A 17 -2.86 -6.52 -3.96
CA ILE A 17 -1.96 -6.84 -2.83
C ILE A 17 -2.78 -7.08 -1.56
N GLY A 18 -3.65 -6.16 -1.18
CA GLY A 18 -4.39 -6.23 0.09
C GLY A 18 -5.33 -7.45 0.19
N ASN A 19 -5.98 -7.84 -0.91
CA ASN A 19 -6.95 -8.93 -0.89
C ASN A 19 -6.34 -10.33 -1.12
N HIS A 20 -5.17 -10.42 -1.75
CA HIS A 20 -4.61 -11.71 -2.18
C HIS A 20 -3.25 -12.05 -1.58
N LEU A 21 -2.47 -11.06 -1.17
CA LEU A 21 -1.07 -11.24 -0.75
C LEU A 21 -0.83 -10.78 0.69
N TYR A 22 -1.46 -9.67 1.07
CA TYR A 22 -1.24 -8.97 2.32
C TYR A 22 -2.57 -8.83 3.05
N PHE A 23 -3.03 -9.93 3.65
CA PHE A 23 -4.28 -10.04 4.43
C PHE A 23 -4.31 -9.22 5.74
N ASN A 24 -3.62 -8.09 5.77
CA ASN A 24 -3.52 -7.23 6.92
C ASN A 24 -4.77 -6.36 7.05
N ARG A 25 -5.18 -6.07 8.29
CA ARG A 25 -6.40 -5.29 8.53
C ARG A 25 -6.17 -3.82 8.18
N PRO A 26 -7.21 -3.13 7.67
CA PRO A 26 -7.18 -1.67 7.56
C PRO A 26 -7.07 -1.03 8.94
N ASP A 27 -6.10 -0.13 9.10
CA ASP A 27 -5.74 0.57 10.33
C ASP A 27 -5.94 2.09 10.24
N ILE A 28 -6.23 2.62 9.05
CA ILE A 28 -6.53 4.03 8.83
C ILE A 28 -7.80 4.21 7.98
N GLU A 29 -8.44 5.37 8.10
CA GLU A 29 -9.56 5.79 7.27
C GLU A 29 -9.25 7.15 6.63
N VAL A 30 -9.43 7.25 5.32
CA VAL A 30 -9.22 8.48 4.55
C VAL A 30 -10.45 8.70 3.68
N LYS A 31 -11.16 9.81 3.91
CA LYS A 31 -12.36 10.19 3.14
C LYS A 31 -13.42 9.06 3.06
N GLY A 32 -13.61 8.32 4.16
CA GLY A 32 -14.60 7.22 4.23
C GLY A 32 -14.13 5.89 3.62
N GLU A 33 -12.94 5.83 3.04
CA GLU A 33 -12.33 4.59 2.57
C GLU A 33 -11.29 4.11 3.59
N ARG A 34 -11.32 2.80 3.91
CA ARG A 34 -10.40 2.19 4.87
C ARG A 34 -9.19 1.60 4.17
N TYR A 35 -8.01 1.88 4.71
CA TYR A 35 -6.74 1.44 4.17
C TYR A 35 -5.86 0.77 5.22
N ASN A 36 -4.95 -0.10 4.76
CA ASN A 36 -3.76 -0.44 5.51
C ASN A 36 -2.69 0.62 5.21
N SER A 37 -2.20 1.28 6.25
CA SER A 37 -1.30 2.43 6.17
C SER A 37 0.02 2.06 5.50
N ALA A 38 0.65 0.96 5.91
CA ALA A 38 1.92 0.49 5.35
C ALA A 38 1.80 0.20 3.85
N LEU A 39 0.72 -0.44 3.41
CA LEU A 39 0.50 -0.70 1.98
C LEU A 39 0.19 0.58 1.19
N LEU A 40 -0.67 1.45 1.74
CA LEU A 40 -1.06 2.70 1.07
C LEU A 40 0.15 3.62 0.89
N PHE A 41 0.89 3.89 1.96
CA PHE A 41 2.03 4.78 1.93
C PHE A 41 3.22 4.16 1.19
N GLY A 42 3.42 2.85 1.25
CA GLY A 42 4.42 2.16 0.44
C GLY A 42 4.18 2.37 -1.07
N LEU A 43 2.96 2.14 -1.55
CA LEU A 43 2.63 2.36 -2.97
C LEU A 43 2.75 3.82 -3.39
N LEU A 44 2.29 4.76 -2.55
CA LEU A 44 2.45 6.20 -2.81
C LEU A 44 3.93 6.60 -2.86
N THR A 45 4.75 6.03 -1.98
CA THR A 45 6.20 6.28 -1.94
C THR A 45 6.87 5.79 -3.22
N CYS A 46 6.51 4.60 -3.73
CA CYS A 46 7.02 4.10 -5.01
C CYS A 46 6.64 5.03 -6.18
N LEU A 47 5.40 5.53 -6.21
CA LEU A 47 4.95 6.46 -7.26
C LEU A 47 5.76 7.76 -7.31
N VAL A 48 6.19 8.26 -6.16
CA VAL A 48 7.00 9.50 -6.07
C VAL A 48 8.50 9.22 -6.01
N GLN A 49 8.93 7.95 -6.14
CA GLN A 49 10.32 7.52 -6.00
C GLN A 49 10.96 7.99 -4.68
N GLY A 50 10.16 7.99 -3.61
CA GLY A 50 10.56 8.46 -2.29
C GLY A 50 11.28 7.39 -1.46
N LYS A 51 11.47 7.70 -0.18
CA LYS A 51 11.98 6.77 0.84
C LYS A 51 10.95 6.65 1.95
N GLU A 52 10.69 5.43 2.40
CA GLU A 52 9.76 5.13 3.48
C GLU A 52 10.51 4.55 4.69
N LEU A 53 10.10 4.95 5.89
CA LEU A 53 10.54 4.36 7.15
C LEU A 53 9.33 3.81 7.89
N ILE A 54 9.26 2.49 8.04
CA ILE A 54 8.19 1.81 8.78
C ILE A 54 8.76 1.29 10.11
N VAL A 55 8.17 1.73 11.22
CA VAL A 55 8.56 1.34 12.59
C VAL A 55 7.39 0.63 13.27
N GLY A 56 7.66 -0.43 14.02
CA GLY A 56 6.67 -1.15 14.80
C GLY A 56 7.18 -2.50 15.29
N GLU A 57 6.40 -3.18 16.11
CA GLU A 57 6.75 -4.48 16.69
C GLU A 57 6.99 -5.57 15.63
N PRO A 58 7.81 -6.60 15.93
CA PRO A 58 7.97 -7.77 15.07
C PRO A 58 6.62 -8.43 14.72
N GLY A 59 6.51 -9.00 13.52
CA GLY A 59 5.29 -9.72 13.10
C GLY A 59 4.17 -8.86 12.52
N LEU A 60 4.30 -7.53 12.49
CA LEU A 60 3.27 -6.62 11.94
C LEU A 60 3.30 -6.48 10.40
N GLY A 61 4.02 -7.35 9.70
CA GLY A 61 4.03 -7.38 8.24
C GLY A 61 4.81 -6.26 7.54
N LYS A 62 5.74 -5.57 8.23
CA LYS A 62 6.56 -4.48 7.66
C LYS A 62 7.43 -4.92 6.48
N THR A 63 8.14 -6.04 6.64
CA THR A 63 9.00 -6.58 5.58
C THR A 63 8.16 -7.09 4.43
N THR A 64 7.08 -7.82 4.75
CA THR A 64 6.16 -8.37 3.75
C THR A 64 5.47 -7.29 2.92
N SER A 65 5.06 -6.16 3.52
CA SER A 65 4.50 -5.04 2.75
C SER A 65 5.53 -4.47 1.79
N ALA A 66 6.77 -4.26 2.26
CA ALA A 66 7.84 -3.73 1.41
C ALA A 66 8.17 -4.68 0.24
N GLU A 67 8.20 -5.99 0.47
CA GLU A 67 8.42 -7.00 -0.59
C GLU A 67 7.33 -6.97 -1.66
N TYR A 68 6.05 -6.96 -1.28
CA TYR A 68 4.96 -6.92 -2.25
C TYR A 68 4.88 -5.61 -3.02
N VAL A 69 5.11 -4.49 -2.35
CA VAL A 69 5.14 -3.17 -2.99
C VAL A 69 6.32 -3.07 -3.98
N SER A 70 7.49 -3.64 -3.64
CA SER A 70 8.70 -3.56 -4.47
C SER A 70 8.75 -4.58 -5.62
N SER A 71 7.86 -5.57 -5.62
CA SER A 71 7.80 -6.64 -6.64
C SER A 71 6.92 -6.30 -7.85
N LEU A 72 6.30 -5.12 -7.85
CA LEU A 72 5.43 -4.61 -8.91
C LEU A 72 6.20 -3.75 -9.92
#